data_AF-A0A964IN11-F1
#
_entry.id   AF-A0A964IN11-F1
#
_cell.length_a   1.000
_cell.length_b   1.000
_cell.length_c   1.000
_cell.angle_alpha   90.00
_cell.angle_beta   90.00
_cell.angle_gamma   90.00
#
_symmetry.space_group_name_H-M   'P 1'
#
loop_
_entity.id
_entity.type
_entity.pdbx_description
1 polymer ?
#
loop_
_entity_poly.entity_id
_entity_poly.type
_entity_poly.pdbx_seq_one_letter_code
_entity_poly.pdbx_strand_id
1 'polypeptide(L)'
;MGNHIIIAGYPSKDQLQGASAQIVSLFFHLCRKLDAARVEARKAGGSVVAAVEQTQRVYGYRLVLAGALRGSVYGISRGLLEMEIAERWLRVAIALAPIPFFVRFLWMWMTGLSTMDELERRIQPEALALAFPLMAVLLMTFGLLEIAAGLNPDDWSCRHVRLMMPALYYAGLWRAKRRYE
;
A
#
# COMPACT_ATOMS: atom_id res chain seq x y z
N MET A 1 -72.23 24.91 37.32
CA MET A 1 -71.46 24.26 36.23
C MET A 1 -70.45 23.35 36.89
N GLY A 2 -70.74 22.04 36.96
CA GLY A 2 -69.92 21.05 37.67
C GLY A 2 -68.90 20.40 36.75
N ASN A 3 -67.61 20.48 37.11
CA ASN A 3 -66.53 19.75 36.46
C ASN A 3 -66.55 18.29 36.94
N HIS A 4 -66.94 17.37 36.07
CA HIS A 4 -66.75 15.94 36.29
C HIS A 4 -65.29 15.58 36.01
N ILE A 5 -64.53 15.36 37.08
CA ILE A 5 -63.18 14.79 37.02
C ILE A 5 -63.33 13.30 36.71
N ILE A 6 -62.98 12.89 35.49
CA ILE A 6 -62.90 11.49 35.09
C ILE A 6 -61.64 10.91 35.74
N ILE A 7 -61.82 10.16 36.82
CA ILE A 7 -60.74 9.38 37.44
C ILE A 7 -60.48 8.18 36.52
N ALA A 8 -59.36 8.20 35.80
CA ALA A 8 -58.91 7.08 34.99
C ALA A 8 -58.69 5.86 35.90
N GLY A 9 -59.47 4.80 35.67
CA GLY A 9 -59.40 3.56 36.45
C GLY A 9 -58.03 2.91 36.35
N TYR A 10 -57.48 2.51 37.50
CA TYR A 10 -56.24 1.74 37.56
C TYR A 10 -56.41 0.40 36.82
N PRO A 11 -55.46 0.01 35.95
CA PRO A 11 -55.54 -1.26 35.23
C PRO A 11 -55.49 -2.44 36.20
N SER A 12 -56.30 -3.47 35.94
CA SER A 12 -56.34 -4.68 36.78
C SER A 12 -55.04 -5.49 36.67
N LYS A 13 -54.71 -6.27 37.72
CA LYS A 13 -53.47 -7.08 37.77
C LYS A 13 -53.33 -8.04 36.58
N ASP A 14 -54.43 -8.50 36.02
CA ASP A 14 -54.45 -9.43 34.87
C ASP A 14 -54.05 -8.72 33.56
N GLN A 15 -54.40 -7.43 33.40
CA GLN A 15 -53.94 -6.63 32.26
C GLN A 15 -52.43 -6.30 32.35
N LEU A 16 -51.91 -6.12 33.56
CA LEU A 16 -50.48 -5.88 33.80
C LEU A 16 -49.63 -7.14 33.52
N GLN A 17 -50.16 -8.35 33.78
CA GLN A 17 -49.48 -9.61 33.45
C GLN A 17 -49.49 -9.92 31.94
N GLY A 18 -50.56 -9.59 31.21
CA GLY A 18 -50.58 -9.72 29.75
C GLY A 18 -49.61 -8.76 29.05
N ALA A 19 -49.52 -7.52 29.54
CA ALA A 19 -48.60 -6.51 29.02
C ALA A 19 -47.12 -6.87 29.24
N SER A 20 -46.77 -7.47 30.38
CA SER A 20 -45.39 -7.89 30.65
C SER A 20 -44.92 -9.02 29.73
N ALA A 21 -45.80 -9.98 29.41
CA ALA A 21 -45.50 -11.05 28.46
C ALA A 21 -45.27 -10.53 27.02
N GLN A 22 -46.06 -9.54 26.58
CA GLN A 22 -45.89 -8.91 25.26
C GLN A 22 -44.60 -8.10 25.17
N ILE A 23 -44.25 -7.34 26.23
CA ILE A 23 -43.00 -6.56 26.28
C ILE A 23 -41.78 -7.48 26.21
N VAL A 24 -41.79 -8.59 26.94
CA VAL A 24 -40.69 -9.58 26.92
C VAL A 24 -40.56 -10.24 25.56
N SER A 25 -41.68 -10.61 24.92
CA SER A 25 -41.69 -11.18 23.56
C SER A 25 -41.13 -10.20 22.52
N LEU A 26 -41.53 -8.93 22.58
CA LEU A 26 -41.07 -7.89 21.67
C LEU A 26 -39.58 -7.62 21.85
N PHE A 27 -39.10 -7.57 23.10
CA PHE A 27 -37.69 -7.41 23.43
C PHE A 27 -36.85 -8.57 22.89
N PHE A 28 -37.30 -9.82 23.08
CA PHE A 28 -36.59 -11.00 22.57
C PHE A 28 -36.53 -11.01 21.04
N HIS A 29 -37.61 -10.60 20.36
CA HIS A 29 -37.63 -10.46 18.91
C HIS A 29 -36.68 -9.36 18.40
N LEU A 30 -36.62 -8.23 19.12
CA LEU A 30 -35.73 -7.12 18.80
C LEU A 30 -34.25 -7.51 18.98
N CYS A 31 -33.91 -8.15 20.10
CA CYS A 31 -32.58 -8.70 20.36
C CYS A 31 -32.15 -9.66 19.25
N ARG A 32 -33.03 -10.59 18.85
CA ARG A 32 -32.72 -11.55 17.78
C ARG A 32 -32.47 -10.86 16.43
N LYS A 33 -33.22 -9.81 16.10
CA LYS A 33 -32.99 -9.00 14.88
C LYS A 33 -31.66 -8.25 14.93
N LEU A 34 -31.30 -7.69 16.09
CA LEU A 34 -30.03 -6.99 16.26
C LEU A 34 -28.84 -7.92 16.15
N ASP A 35 -28.93 -9.14 16.66
CA ASP A 35 -27.86 -10.13 16.54
C ASP A 35 -27.71 -10.64 15.10
N ALA A 36 -28.82 -10.87 14.39
CA ALA A 36 -28.78 -11.22 12.97
C ALA A 36 -28.11 -10.10 12.14
N ALA A 37 -28.47 -8.84 12.37
CA ALA A 37 -27.86 -7.69 11.69
C ALA A 37 -26.37 -7.54 12.00
N ARG A 38 -25.94 -7.80 13.24
CA ARG A 38 -24.52 -7.81 13.63
C ARG A 38 -23.73 -8.89 12.92
N VAL A 39 -24.30 -10.10 12.77
CA VAL A 39 -23.65 -11.21 12.05
C VAL A 39 -23.47 -10.89 10.58
N GLU A 40 -24.48 -10.29 9.93
CA GLU A 40 -24.39 -9.85 8.53
C GLU A 40 -23.35 -8.73 8.34
N ALA A 41 -23.34 -7.73 9.22
CA ALA A 41 -22.32 -6.67 9.18
C ALA A 41 -20.90 -7.22 9.36
N ARG A 42 -20.72 -8.23 10.22
CA ARG A 42 -19.42 -8.88 10.44
C ARG A 42 -18.98 -9.72 9.25
N LYS A 43 -19.92 -10.40 8.57
CA LYS A 43 -19.64 -11.14 7.32
C LYS A 43 -19.30 -10.19 6.16
N ALA A 44 -20.03 -9.08 6.03
CA ALA A 44 -19.75 -8.06 5.04
C ALA A 44 -18.36 -7.44 5.29
N GLY A 45 -18.06 -7.06 6.53
CA GLY A 45 -16.73 -6.57 6.91
C GLY A 45 -15.61 -7.58 6.58
N GLY A 46 -15.80 -8.86 6.90
CA GLY A 46 -14.85 -9.92 6.54
C GLY A 46 -14.62 -10.07 5.04
N SER A 47 -15.68 -9.97 4.23
CA SER A 47 -15.55 -10.02 2.76
C SER A 47 -14.82 -8.83 2.17
N VAL A 48 -15.00 -7.64 2.73
CA VAL A 48 -14.29 -6.42 2.30
C VAL A 48 -12.81 -6.53 2.65
N VAL A 49 -12.48 -6.97 3.87
CA VAL A 49 -11.10 -7.19 4.30
C VAL A 49 -10.41 -8.22 3.42
N ALA A 50 -11.06 -9.35 3.12
CA ALA A 50 -10.52 -10.38 2.23
C ALA A 50 -10.31 -9.85 0.79
N ALA A 51 -11.22 -9.02 0.27
CA ALA A 51 -11.08 -8.42 -1.06
C ALA A 51 -9.93 -7.40 -1.14
N VAL A 52 -9.69 -6.64 -0.07
CA VAL A 52 -8.55 -5.71 0.04
C VAL A 52 -7.23 -6.48 0.09
N GLU A 53 -7.13 -7.52 0.93
CA GLU A 53 -5.92 -8.35 1.04
C GLU A 53 -5.59 -9.05 -0.29
N GLN A 54 -6.62 -9.57 -0.99
CA GLN A 54 -6.46 -10.17 -2.31
C GLN A 54 -5.96 -9.15 -3.35
N THR A 55 -6.49 -7.92 -3.30
CA THR A 55 -6.06 -6.84 -4.19
C THR A 55 -4.60 -6.43 -3.92
N GLN A 56 -4.20 -6.33 -2.64
CA GLN A 56 -2.81 -6.06 -2.26
C GLN A 56 -1.85 -7.17 -2.73
N ARG A 57 -2.20 -8.45 -2.59
CA ARG A 57 -1.36 -9.57 -3.09
C ARG A 57 -1.22 -9.55 -4.61
N VAL A 58 -2.32 -9.36 -5.34
CA VAL A 58 -2.30 -9.30 -6.81
C VAL A 58 -1.49 -8.09 -7.29
N TYR A 59 -1.63 -6.95 -6.60
CA TYR A 59 -0.87 -5.75 -6.90
C TYR A 59 0.64 -5.94 -6.63
N GLY A 60 1.00 -6.52 -5.50
CA GLY A 60 2.39 -6.86 -5.15
C GLY A 60 3.04 -7.77 -6.18
N TYR A 61 2.37 -8.84 -6.60
CA TYR A 61 2.88 -9.74 -7.64
C TYR A 61 3.05 -9.03 -8.99
N ARG A 62 2.08 -8.20 -9.40
CA ARG A 62 2.18 -7.41 -10.63
C ARG A 62 3.35 -6.43 -10.61
N LEU A 63 3.63 -5.84 -9.46
CA LEU A 63 4.74 -4.91 -9.27
C LEU A 63 6.10 -5.63 -9.35
N VAL A 64 6.21 -6.80 -8.72
CA VAL A 64 7.39 -7.67 -8.83
C VAL A 64 7.60 -8.12 -10.27
N LEU A 65 6.54 -8.55 -10.96
CA LEU A 65 6.60 -8.96 -12.36
C LEU A 65 6.99 -7.79 -13.28
N ALA A 66 6.43 -6.60 -13.07
CA ALA A 66 6.78 -5.40 -13.82
C ALA A 66 8.24 -4.97 -13.56
N GLY A 67 8.70 -5.09 -12.31
CA GLY A 67 10.09 -4.86 -11.94
C GLY A 67 11.04 -5.86 -12.61
N ALA A 68 10.70 -7.15 -12.60
CA ALA A 68 11.45 -8.20 -13.28
C ALA A 68 11.51 -7.99 -14.79
N LEU A 69 10.36 -7.74 -15.44
CA LEU A 69 10.27 -7.44 -16.87
C LEU A 69 11.14 -6.24 -17.25
N ARG A 70 11.09 -5.16 -16.47
CA ARG A 70 11.94 -3.99 -16.67
C ARG A 70 13.42 -4.36 -16.53
N GLY A 71 13.78 -5.14 -15.51
CA GLY A 71 15.14 -5.66 -15.33
C GLY A 71 15.63 -6.44 -16.55
N SER A 72 14.78 -7.31 -17.09
CA SER A 72 15.06 -8.09 -18.30
C SER A 72 15.24 -7.21 -19.54
N VAL A 73 14.33 -6.26 -19.80
CA VAL A 73 14.43 -5.33 -20.95
C VAL A 73 15.72 -4.51 -20.86
N TYR A 74 16.08 -4.03 -19.68
CA TYR A 74 17.34 -3.33 -19.47
C TYR A 74 18.56 -4.23 -19.70
N GLY A 75 18.55 -5.45 -19.17
CA GLY A 75 19.63 -6.43 -19.36
C GLY A 75 19.83 -6.80 -20.83
N ILE A 76 18.75 -7.00 -21.57
CA ILE A 76 18.75 -7.26 -23.01
C ILE A 76 19.32 -6.05 -23.77
N SER A 77 18.78 -4.86 -23.52
CA SER A 77 19.26 -3.62 -24.16
C SER A 77 20.76 -3.41 -23.92
N ARG A 78 21.23 -3.73 -22.72
CA ARG A 78 22.65 -3.68 -22.37
C ARG A 78 23.47 -4.71 -23.16
N GLY A 79 23.06 -5.98 -23.17
CA GLY A 79 23.79 -7.01 -23.91
C GLY A 79 23.90 -6.69 -25.40
N LEU A 80 22.85 -6.11 -25.99
CA LEU A 80 22.85 -5.59 -27.36
C LEU A 80 23.83 -4.42 -27.56
N LEU A 81 23.94 -3.51 -26.59
CA LEU A 81 24.85 -2.36 -26.66
C LEU A 81 26.33 -2.72 -26.43
N GLU A 82 26.59 -3.87 -25.80
CA GLU A 82 27.93 -4.44 -25.63
C GLU A 82 28.39 -5.16 -26.91
N MET A 83 27.48 -5.54 -27.80
CA MET A 83 27.82 -5.94 -29.16
C MET A 83 28.20 -4.68 -29.98
N GLU A 84 29.23 -4.76 -30.81
CA GLU A 84 29.65 -3.66 -31.68
C GLU A 84 28.59 -3.37 -32.76
N ILE A 85 27.58 -2.58 -32.39
CA ILE A 85 26.58 -2.05 -33.32
C ILE A 85 27.18 -0.82 -34.01
N ALA A 86 27.48 -0.96 -35.31
CA ALA A 86 28.05 0.12 -36.13
C ALA A 86 27.08 1.31 -36.31
N GLU A 87 25.77 1.08 -36.26
CA GLU A 87 24.77 2.10 -36.54
C GLU A 87 24.39 2.93 -35.30
N ARG A 88 24.76 4.23 -35.33
CA ARG A 88 24.61 5.15 -34.20
C ARG A 88 23.14 5.37 -33.77
N TRP A 89 22.21 5.49 -34.71
CA TRP A 89 20.80 5.73 -34.42
C TRP A 89 20.13 4.54 -33.73
N LEU A 90 20.45 3.32 -34.17
CA LEU A 90 19.97 2.09 -33.56
C LEU A 90 20.47 1.97 -32.11
N ARG A 91 21.72 2.35 -31.86
CA ARG A 91 22.31 2.38 -30.52
C ARG A 91 21.57 3.33 -29.56
N VAL A 92 21.17 4.50 -30.05
CA VAL A 92 20.36 5.46 -29.28
C VAL A 92 18.95 4.90 -29.03
N ALA A 93 18.32 4.30 -30.03
CA ALA A 93 16.99 3.69 -29.88
C ALA A 93 16.99 2.57 -28.83
N ILE A 94 18.01 1.70 -28.84
CA ILE A 94 18.18 0.63 -27.84
C ILE A 94 18.44 1.21 -26.44
N ALA A 95 19.21 2.30 -26.34
CA ALA A 95 19.46 2.96 -25.06
C ALA A 95 18.19 3.61 -24.45
N LEU A 96 17.28 4.09 -25.29
CA LEU A 96 16.01 4.72 -24.86
C LEU A 96 14.88 3.71 -24.66
N ALA A 97 14.97 2.51 -25.25
CA ALA A 97 13.95 1.46 -25.15
C ALA A 97 13.48 1.15 -23.70
N PRO A 98 14.32 1.18 -22.65
CA PRO A 98 13.89 0.91 -21.27
C PRO A 98 13.05 2.04 -20.65
N ILE A 99 13.09 3.26 -21.20
CA ILE A 99 12.43 4.46 -20.64
C ILE A 99 10.91 4.29 -20.55
N PRO A 100 10.16 3.94 -21.62
CA PRO A 100 8.71 3.78 -21.53
C PRO A 100 8.29 2.71 -20.52
N PHE A 101 9.05 1.62 -20.40
CA PHE A 101 8.82 0.60 -19.36
C PHE A 101 9.05 1.15 -17.95
N PHE A 102 10.05 2.01 -17.78
CA PHE A 102 10.31 2.66 -16.49
C PHE A 102 9.21 3.65 -16.12
N VAL A 103 8.75 4.48 -17.06
CA VAL A 103 7.62 5.40 -16.83
C VAL A 103 6.37 4.61 -16.45
N ARG A 104 6.05 3.53 -17.15
CA ARG A 104 4.93 2.66 -16.81
C ARG A 104 5.09 2.01 -15.42
N PHE A 105 6.28 1.56 -15.07
CA PHE A 105 6.58 1.01 -13.75
C PHE A 105 6.36 2.04 -12.64
N LEU A 106 6.84 3.27 -12.82
CA LEU A 106 6.63 4.37 -11.88
C LEU A 106 5.16 4.74 -11.75
N TRP A 107 4.44 4.81 -12.87
CA TRP A 107 3.00 5.05 -12.86
C TRP A 107 2.27 3.99 -12.05
N MET A 108 2.58 2.71 -12.31
CA MET A 108 2.01 1.60 -11.55
C MET A 108 2.32 1.80 -10.07
N TRP A 109 3.61 1.93 -9.71
CA TRP A 109 4.05 2.17 -8.34
C TRP A 109 3.24 3.27 -7.64
N MET A 110 3.13 4.46 -8.24
CA MET A 110 2.38 5.60 -7.69
C MET A 110 0.90 5.27 -7.46
N THR A 111 0.25 4.59 -8.42
CA THR A 111 -1.15 4.17 -8.25
C THR A 111 -1.30 3.15 -7.12
N GLY A 112 -0.33 2.26 -6.91
CA GLY A 112 -0.31 1.37 -5.74
C GLY A 112 -0.26 2.09 -4.41
N LEU A 113 0.56 3.16 -4.32
CA LEU A 113 0.66 3.96 -3.11
C LEU A 113 -0.66 4.62 -2.73
N SER A 114 -1.47 4.98 -3.72
CA SER A 114 -2.79 5.58 -3.47
C SER A 114 -3.81 4.59 -2.91
N THR A 115 -3.59 3.28 -3.10
CA THR A 115 -4.45 2.21 -2.59
C THR A 115 -3.97 1.60 -1.27
N MET A 116 -2.83 2.07 -0.76
CA MET A 116 -2.26 1.58 0.49
C MET A 116 -2.98 2.14 1.71
N ASP A 117 -3.00 1.34 2.76
CA ASP A 117 -3.60 1.70 4.04
C ASP A 117 -2.89 2.91 4.66
N GLU A 118 -3.56 3.63 5.56
CA GLU A 118 -3.04 4.90 6.09
C GLU A 118 -1.67 4.77 6.79
N LEU A 119 -1.45 3.60 7.40
CA LEU A 119 -0.20 3.25 8.08
C LEU A 119 0.94 3.02 7.10
N GLU A 120 0.70 2.20 6.05
CA GLU A 120 1.70 1.94 5.00
C GLU A 120 2.06 3.22 4.23
N ARG A 121 1.07 4.10 4.01
CA ARG A 121 1.27 5.39 3.35
C ARG A 121 2.16 6.35 4.15
N ARG A 122 2.28 6.17 5.48
CA ARG A 122 3.20 6.93 6.35
C ARG A 122 4.61 6.32 6.38
N ILE A 123 4.71 4.99 6.32
CA ILE A 123 5.99 4.26 6.35
C ILE A 123 6.86 4.57 5.12
N GLN A 124 6.25 4.67 3.93
CA GLN A 124 6.98 4.93 2.69
C GLN A 124 7.73 6.27 2.62
N PRO A 125 7.13 7.42 2.92
CA PRO A 125 7.85 8.69 2.93
C PRO A 125 8.90 8.72 4.04
N GLU A 126 8.73 8.03 5.17
CA GLU A 126 9.77 7.92 6.19
C GLU A 126 10.98 7.09 5.70
N ALA A 127 10.72 5.97 5.01
CA ALA A 127 11.76 5.21 4.33
C ALA A 127 12.50 6.04 3.28
N LEU A 128 11.76 6.81 2.48
CA LEU A 128 12.33 7.70 1.46
C LEU A 128 13.13 8.86 2.07
N ALA A 129 12.62 9.45 3.15
CA ALA A 129 13.27 10.52 3.89
C ALA A 129 14.58 10.07 4.55
N LEU A 130 14.77 8.76 4.78
CA LEU A 130 16.05 8.20 5.22
C LEU A 130 16.95 7.82 4.04
N ALA A 131 16.40 7.21 3.00
CA ALA A 131 17.16 6.75 1.84
C ALA A 131 17.76 7.90 1.02
N PHE A 132 17.02 9.00 0.87
CA PHE A 132 17.44 10.17 0.11
C PHE A 132 18.70 10.84 0.68
N PRO A 133 18.76 11.26 1.97
CA PRO A 133 19.97 11.87 2.52
C PRO A 133 21.13 10.88 2.59
N LEU A 134 20.89 9.59 2.84
CA LEU A 134 21.96 8.59 2.81
C LEU A 134 22.57 8.47 1.41
N MET A 135 21.72 8.49 0.38
CA MET A 135 22.17 8.47 -1.01
C MET A 135 22.94 9.75 -1.36
N ALA A 136 22.51 10.91 -0.86
CA ALA A 136 23.22 12.18 -1.06
C ALA A 136 24.61 12.18 -0.42
N VAL A 137 24.73 11.74 0.83
CA VAL A 137 26.02 11.56 1.51
C VAL A 137 26.91 10.62 0.71
N LEU A 138 26.36 9.50 0.27
CA LEU A 138 27.10 8.50 -0.48
C LEU A 138 27.61 9.05 -1.82
N LEU A 139 26.79 9.77 -2.58
CA LEU A 139 27.21 10.44 -3.82
C LEU A 139 28.31 11.46 -3.56
N MET A 140 28.19 12.28 -2.51
CA MET A 140 29.23 13.24 -2.15
C MET A 140 30.54 12.56 -1.76
N THR A 141 30.48 11.48 -0.97
CA THR A 141 31.66 10.68 -0.63
C THR A 141 32.29 10.07 -1.87
N PHE A 142 31.49 9.54 -2.81
CA PHE A 142 32.01 9.00 -4.07
C PHE A 142 32.71 10.06 -4.91
N GLY A 143 32.13 11.26 -5.04
CA GLY A 143 32.76 12.36 -5.78
C GLY A 143 34.11 12.78 -5.19
N LEU A 144 34.24 12.80 -3.86
CA LEU A 144 35.53 13.08 -3.21
C LEU A 144 36.53 11.94 -3.37
N LEU A 145 36.06 10.69 -3.30
CA LEU A 145 36.90 9.50 -3.44
C LEU A 145 37.47 9.39 -4.86
N GLU A 146 36.68 9.77 -5.88
CA GLU A 146 37.13 9.87 -7.27
C GLU A 146 38.35 10.80 -7.41
N ILE A 147 38.29 11.97 -6.78
CA ILE A 147 39.38 12.96 -6.75
C ILE A 147 40.59 12.43 -5.98
N ALA A 148 40.37 11.80 -4.83
CA ALA A 148 41.44 11.42 -3.91
C ALA A 148 42.19 10.14 -4.33
N ALA A 149 41.49 9.15 -4.89
CA ALA A 149 42.05 7.84 -5.21
C ALA A 149 42.30 7.61 -6.70
N GLY A 150 41.93 8.57 -7.57
CA GLY A 150 42.06 8.42 -9.02
C GLY A 150 41.29 7.21 -9.54
N LEU A 151 40.12 6.94 -8.94
CA LEU A 151 39.27 5.81 -9.32
C LEU A 151 38.92 5.92 -10.80
N ASN A 152 39.16 4.83 -11.55
CA ASN A 152 38.80 4.79 -12.94
C ASN A 152 37.26 4.95 -13.05
N PRO A 153 36.76 6.00 -13.75
CA PRO A 153 35.33 6.24 -13.88
C PRO A 153 34.58 5.05 -14.49
N ASP A 154 35.25 4.12 -15.17
CA ASP A 154 34.67 2.89 -15.72
C ASP A 154 34.37 1.81 -14.67
N ASP A 155 35.18 1.67 -13.61
CA ASP A 155 35.02 0.66 -12.56
C ASP A 155 33.86 1.01 -11.61
N TRP A 156 33.65 2.31 -11.36
CA TRP A 156 32.60 2.84 -10.49
C TRP A 156 31.49 3.58 -11.27
N SER A 157 31.43 3.39 -12.59
CA SER A 157 30.55 4.09 -13.51
C SER A 157 29.06 3.81 -13.28
N CYS A 158 28.35 4.63 -12.51
CA CYS A 158 26.88 4.79 -12.42
C CYS A 158 26.00 3.51 -12.23
N ARG A 159 26.58 2.31 -12.29
CA ARG A 159 25.96 0.98 -12.29
C ARG A 159 25.75 0.53 -10.86
N HIS A 160 26.77 0.71 -10.02
CA HIS A 160 26.71 0.42 -8.59
C HIS A 160 25.77 1.41 -7.88
N VAL A 161 25.87 2.71 -8.20
CA VAL A 161 24.98 3.76 -7.69
C VAL A 161 23.50 3.42 -7.92
N ARG A 162 23.17 2.81 -9.07
CA ARG A 162 21.81 2.39 -9.39
C ARG A 162 21.26 1.31 -8.47
N LEU A 163 22.10 0.41 -7.96
CA LEU A 163 21.71 -0.63 -7.00
C LEU A 163 21.69 -0.10 -5.57
N MET A 164 22.51 0.91 -5.27
CA MET A 164 22.60 1.49 -3.92
C MET A 164 21.32 2.23 -3.54
N MET A 165 20.75 3.04 -4.43
CA MET A 165 19.51 3.76 -4.13
C MET A 165 18.34 2.85 -3.70
N PRO A 166 17.96 1.79 -4.43
CA PRO A 166 16.94 0.86 -3.97
C PRO A 166 17.36 0.09 -2.72
N ALA A 167 18.64 -0.28 -2.57
CA ALA A 167 19.12 -0.93 -1.34
C ALA A 167 18.94 -0.05 -0.09
N LEU A 168 19.27 1.25 -0.21
CA LEU A 168 19.07 2.23 0.86
C LEU A 168 17.59 2.48 1.15
N TYR A 169 16.75 2.49 0.12
CA TYR A 169 15.30 2.55 0.28
C TYR A 169 14.76 1.34 1.03
N TYR A 170 15.16 0.12 0.67
CA TYR A 170 14.74 -1.08 1.39
C TYR A 170 15.26 -1.13 2.83
N ALA A 171 16.48 -0.64 3.08
CA ALA A 171 17.00 -0.50 4.44
C ALA A 171 16.16 0.50 5.26
N GLY A 172 15.78 1.64 4.67
CA GLY A 172 14.87 2.59 5.30
C GLY A 172 13.48 2.01 5.53
N LEU A 173 12.96 1.23 4.59
CA LEU A 173 11.67 0.56 4.69
C LEU A 173 11.67 -0.47 5.83
N TRP A 174 12.72 -1.27 5.94
CA TRP A 174 12.89 -2.23 7.03
C TRP A 174 12.97 -1.55 8.39
N ARG A 175 13.71 -0.45 8.49
CA ARG A 175 13.80 0.35 9.73
C ARG A 175 12.45 0.97 10.10
N ALA A 176 11.73 1.55 9.13
CA ALA A 176 10.43 2.15 9.36
C ALA A 176 9.38 1.10 9.77
N LYS A 177 9.35 -0.07 9.13
CA LYS A 177 8.47 -1.18 9.51
C LYS A 177 8.64 -1.60 10.98
N ARG A 178 9.89 -1.76 11.44
CA ARG A 178 10.19 -2.10 12.83
C ARG A 178 9.73 -1.09 13.88
N ARG A 179 9.37 0.14 13.47
CA ARG A 179 8.91 1.20 14.38
C ARG A 179 7.39 1.19 14.56
N TYR A 180 6.66 0.62 13.59
CA TYR A 180 5.21 0.62 13.53
C TYR A 180 4.58 -0.78 13.72
N GLU A 181 5.40 -1.83 13.73
CA GLU A 181 5.09 -3.16 14.29
C GLU A 181 5.22 -3.13 15.82
#